data_AF-A0A6P7HBR6-F1
#
_entry.id   AF-A0A6P7HBR6-F1
#
_cell.length_a   1.000
_cell.length_b   1.000
_cell.length_c   1.000
_cell.angle_alpha   90.00
_cell.angle_beta   90.00
_cell.angle_gamma   90.00
#
_symmetry.space_group_name_H-M   'P 1'
#
loop_
_entity.id
_entity.type
_entity.pdbx_description
1 polymer ?
#
loop_
_entity_poly.entity_id
_entity_poly.type
_entity_poly.pdbx_seq_one_letter_code
_entity_poly.pdbx_strand_id
1 'polypeptide(L)'
;MANITIEKTKYECAPVSKRCQRDDVLRKTGLTVGKVDLYYGRGVRNDGSLVPPIRQTASIFKQPVTVYKLQESKVKNDYKNGNQEKPKQLIWEKRLEGLRACDMDGFEFEAMELPKGLKPVGPNVTEDTIIQSVATALHVSSQPVTGQTSTKTLLEKNPGVFLDPKQPLVHAVNISEDDIKRQEERVALARKKLQEALKGNL
;
A
#
# COMPACT_ATOMS: atom_id res chain seq x y z
N MET A 1 -34.90 22.32 -25.96
CA MET A 1 -33.98 21.18 -26.12
C MET A 1 -32.59 21.74 -26.38
N ALA A 2 -31.73 21.77 -25.36
CA ALA A 2 -30.37 22.27 -25.50
C ALA A 2 -29.43 21.06 -25.66
N ASN A 3 -28.79 20.94 -26.82
CA ASN A 3 -27.81 19.90 -27.10
C ASN A 3 -26.48 20.27 -26.44
N ILE A 4 -26.05 19.50 -25.43
CA ILE A 4 -24.72 19.65 -24.82
C ILE A 4 -23.72 18.88 -25.66
N THR A 5 -22.82 19.60 -26.33
CA THR A 5 -21.70 19.02 -27.07
C THR A 5 -20.51 18.88 -26.12
N ILE A 6 -20.04 17.64 -25.89
CA ILE A 6 -18.88 17.38 -25.03
C ILE A 6 -17.62 17.53 -25.88
N GLU A 7 -16.93 18.66 -25.75
CA GLU A 7 -15.60 18.85 -26.33
C GLU A 7 -14.57 17.98 -25.59
N LYS A 8 -13.87 17.12 -26.34
CA LYS A 8 -12.74 16.33 -25.83
C LYS A 8 -11.51 17.21 -25.70
N THR A 9 -11.32 17.85 -24.54
CA THR A 9 -10.05 18.51 -24.22
C THR A 9 -8.98 17.47 -23.91
N LYS A 10 -7.96 17.42 -24.77
CA LYS A 10 -6.78 16.57 -24.59
C LYS A 10 -5.85 17.27 -23.60
N TYR A 11 -5.72 16.73 -22.38
CA TYR A 11 -4.78 17.23 -21.39
C TYR A 11 -3.34 16.95 -21.83
N GLU A 12 -2.53 17.99 -21.94
CA GLU A 12 -1.09 17.89 -22.21
C GLU A 12 -0.36 17.57 -20.89
N CYS A 13 0.25 16.38 -20.80
CA CYS A 13 1.04 16.01 -19.63
C CYS A 13 2.30 16.88 -19.55
N ALA A 14 2.51 17.55 -18.40
CA ALA A 14 3.73 18.28 -18.12
C ALA A 14 4.98 17.40 -18.34
N PRO A 15 6.05 17.92 -18.95
CA PRO A 15 7.25 17.14 -19.21
C PRO A 15 7.85 16.67 -17.88
N VAL A 16 7.96 15.35 -17.74
CA VAL A 16 8.65 14.73 -16.60
C VAL A 16 10.10 15.24 -16.57
N SER A 17 10.58 15.63 -15.38
CA SER A 17 11.93 16.15 -15.20
C SER A 17 12.99 15.29 -15.92
N LYS A 18 14.06 15.90 -16.47
CA LYS A 18 15.16 15.27 -17.24
C LYS A 18 15.86 14.07 -16.56
N ARG A 19 15.47 13.72 -15.33
CA ARG A 19 16.05 12.66 -14.49
C ARG A 19 15.19 11.39 -14.40
N CYS A 20 14.02 11.38 -15.04
CA CYS A 20 13.17 10.19 -15.18
C CYS A 20 13.43 9.58 -16.56
N GLN A 21 13.85 8.31 -16.59
CA GLN A 21 13.94 7.56 -17.84
C GLN A 21 12.61 6.83 -18.04
N ARG A 22 12.13 6.89 -19.28
CA ARG A 22 10.97 6.12 -19.74
C ARG A 22 11.52 4.89 -20.45
N ASP A 23 11.13 3.72 -19.96
CA ASP A 23 11.43 2.44 -20.59
C ASP A 23 10.14 1.85 -21.17
N ASP A 24 10.18 1.55 -22.47
CA ASP A 24 9.07 1.00 -23.23
C ASP A 24 9.34 -0.49 -23.48
N VAL A 25 8.55 -1.37 -22.86
CA VAL A 25 8.73 -2.82 -23.01
C VAL A 25 7.62 -3.40 -23.88
N LEU A 26 7.99 -3.86 -25.08
CA LEU A 26 7.08 -4.52 -26.02
C LEU A 26 6.87 -5.98 -25.60
N ARG A 27 5.62 -6.37 -25.37
CA ARG A 27 5.27 -7.78 -25.10
C ARG A 27 5.37 -8.61 -26.37
N LYS A 28 6.23 -9.63 -26.34
CA LYS A 28 6.52 -10.53 -27.48
C LYS A 28 5.81 -11.89 -27.41
N THR A 29 5.13 -12.20 -26.31
CA THR A 29 4.42 -13.48 -26.11
C THR A 29 3.11 -13.32 -25.33
N GLY A 30 2.15 -14.22 -25.57
CA GLY A 30 0.84 -14.24 -24.90
C GLY A 30 -0.26 -13.39 -25.57
N LEU A 31 -1.46 -13.38 -24.97
CA LEU A 31 -2.68 -12.71 -25.48
C LEU A 31 -2.60 -11.18 -25.59
N THR A 32 -1.52 -10.59 -25.08
CA THR A 32 -1.26 -9.14 -25.15
C THR A 32 -0.02 -8.80 -25.98
N VAL A 33 0.39 -9.73 -26.86
CA VAL A 33 1.42 -9.51 -27.89
C VAL A 33 1.17 -8.21 -28.64
N GLY A 34 2.21 -7.39 -28.76
CA GLY A 34 2.14 -6.10 -29.44
C GLY A 34 1.76 -4.91 -28.56
N LYS A 35 1.32 -5.12 -27.31
CA LYS A 35 1.13 -4.03 -26.35
C LYS A 35 2.47 -3.63 -25.71
N VAL A 36 2.64 -2.31 -25.52
CA VAL A 36 3.82 -1.70 -24.92
C VAL A 36 3.47 -1.30 -23.49
N ASP A 37 4.24 -1.80 -22.53
CA ASP A 37 4.18 -1.34 -21.14
C ASP A 37 5.14 -0.16 -20.94
N LEU A 38 4.64 0.90 -20.32
CA LEU A 38 5.41 2.11 -20.02
C LEU A 38 5.85 2.10 -18.57
N TYR A 39 7.16 2.04 -18.33
CA TYR A 39 7.74 2.14 -17.00
C TYR A 39 8.41 3.50 -16.84
N TYR A 40 8.00 4.25 -15.81
CA TYR A 40 8.66 5.48 -15.40
C TYR A 40 9.53 5.19 -14.19
N GLY A 41 10.84 5.06 -14.41
CA GLY A 41 11.82 4.82 -13.38
C GLY A 41 12.64 6.08 -13.10
N ARG A 42 12.75 6.47 -11.82
CA ARG A 42 13.90 7.28 -11.39
C ARG A 42 15.12 6.38 -11.54
N GLY A 43 16.01 6.70 -12.48
CA GLY A 43 17.29 6.04 -12.63
C GLY A 43 18.15 6.26 -11.39
N VAL A 44 17.88 5.52 -10.32
CA VAL A 44 18.75 5.44 -9.16
C VAL A 44 19.87 4.52 -9.60
N ARG A 45 20.95 5.10 -10.11
CA ARG A 45 22.26 4.47 -9.92
C ARG A 45 22.45 4.43 -8.41
N ASN A 46 21.99 3.35 -7.78
CA ASN A 46 22.39 2.98 -6.44
C ASN A 46 23.68 2.17 -6.60
N ASP A 47 24.69 2.78 -7.20
CA ASP A 47 26.04 2.36 -6.96
C ASP A 47 26.39 2.91 -5.59
N GLY A 48 26.24 2.09 -4.55
CA GLY A 48 27.05 2.15 -3.32
C GLY A 48 28.55 1.97 -3.61
N SER A 49 29.00 2.46 -4.76
CA SER A 49 30.37 2.56 -5.15
C SER A 49 30.96 3.70 -4.34
N LEU A 50 31.89 3.36 -3.45
CA LEU A 50 32.76 4.32 -2.76
C LEU A 50 33.71 5.05 -3.74
N VAL A 51 33.46 4.98 -5.05
CA VAL A 51 34.26 5.68 -6.05
C VAL A 51 33.82 7.14 -6.04
N PRO A 52 34.74 8.07 -5.73
CA PRO A 52 34.44 9.49 -5.78
C PRO A 52 33.85 9.90 -7.14
N PRO A 53 32.97 10.91 -7.19
CA PRO A 53 32.43 11.41 -8.44
C PRO A 53 33.56 11.67 -9.45
N ILE A 54 33.46 11.05 -10.62
CA ILE A 54 34.48 11.16 -11.67
C ILE A 54 34.23 12.45 -12.43
N ARG A 55 35.27 13.27 -12.66
CA ARG A 55 35.13 14.49 -13.46
C ARG A 55 34.66 14.12 -14.87
N GLN A 56 33.60 14.77 -15.35
CA GLN A 56 33.21 14.71 -16.76
C GLN A 56 34.00 15.77 -17.53
N THR A 57 35.30 15.54 -17.71
CA THR A 57 36.11 16.34 -18.62
C THR A 57 36.26 15.59 -19.94
N ALA A 58 36.58 16.32 -21.01
CA ALA A 58 36.87 15.73 -22.32
C ALA A 58 38.11 14.80 -22.34
N SER A 59 38.75 14.58 -21.19
CA SER A 59 39.91 13.70 -21.05
C SER A 59 39.46 12.26 -20.85
N ILE A 60 40.03 11.33 -21.63
CA ILE A 60 39.69 9.91 -21.61
C ILE A 60 40.25 9.17 -20.37
N PHE A 61 41.20 9.80 -19.67
CA PHE A 61 41.81 9.23 -18.48
C PHE A 61 41.04 9.68 -17.24
N LYS A 62 40.43 8.72 -16.54
CA LYS A 62 39.67 8.96 -15.32
C LYS A 62 40.60 9.36 -14.19
N GLN A 63 40.65 10.65 -13.87
CA GLN A 63 41.32 11.13 -12.67
C GLN A 63 40.36 11.10 -11.48
N PRO A 64 40.72 10.45 -10.35
CA PRO A 64 39.89 10.44 -9.15
C PRO A 64 39.80 11.85 -8.56
N VAL A 65 38.63 12.19 -8.00
CA VAL A 65 38.42 13.46 -7.30
C VAL A 65 38.59 13.23 -5.81
N THR A 66 39.52 13.94 -5.18
CA THR A 66 39.70 13.92 -3.73
C THR A 66 38.54 14.63 -3.04
N VAL A 67 37.80 13.91 -2.21
CA VAL A 67 36.70 14.46 -1.40
C VAL A 67 37.26 14.88 -0.04
N TYR A 68 37.21 16.18 0.26
CA TYR A 68 37.56 16.70 1.59
C TYR A 68 36.30 16.73 2.47
N LYS A 69 36.32 15.99 3.58
CA LYS A 69 35.29 16.10 4.64
C LYS A 69 35.90 16.83 5.84
N LEU A 70 35.27 17.92 6.27
CA LEU A 70 35.74 18.77 7.37
C LEU A 70 35.30 18.27 8.76
N GLN A 71 34.70 17.08 8.85
CA GLN A 71 34.27 16.49 10.11
C GLN A 71 34.76 15.04 10.23
N GLU A 72 35.51 14.76 11.29
CA GLU A 72 35.82 13.39 11.72
C GLU A 72 34.54 12.72 12.26
N SER A 73 33.66 12.27 11.37
CA SER A 73 32.54 11.43 11.78
C SER A 73 33.08 10.05 12.17
N LYS A 74 33.27 9.79 13.47
CA LYS A 74 33.56 8.44 14.00
C LYS A 74 32.33 7.51 13.92
N VAL A 75 31.57 7.58 12.84
CA VAL A 75 30.47 6.64 12.59
C VAL A 75 31.09 5.49 11.80
N LYS A 76 31.31 4.38 12.51
CA LYS A 76 31.79 3.12 11.98
C LYS A 76 30.94 2.73 10.76
N ASN A 77 31.49 2.88 9.56
CA ASN A 77 30.77 2.68 8.30
C ASN A 77 30.64 1.19 7.94
N ASP A 78 30.53 0.32 8.95
CA ASP A 78 30.38 -1.12 8.82
C ASP A 78 28.91 -1.50 8.96
N TYR A 79 28.02 -0.92 8.14
CA TYR A 79 26.79 -1.64 7.82
C TYR A 79 27.16 -2.71 6.80
N LYS A 80 27.67 -3.84 7.31
CA LYS A 80 27.76 -5.06 6.52
C LYS A 80 26.43 -5.28 5.81
N ASN A 81 26.51 -5.61 4.53
CA ASN A 81 25.40 -5.93 3.62
C ASN A 81 24.51 -7.07 4.16
N GLY A 82 23.75 -6.81 5.22
CA GLY A 82 22.57 -7.60 5.55
C GLY A 82 21.53 -7.41 4.44
N ASN A 83 20.63 -8.37 4.29
CA ASN A 83 19.51 -8.29 3.35
C ASN A 83 18.86 -6.90 3.44
N GLN A 84 19.10 -6.08 2.41
CA GLN A 84 18.48 -4.76 2.29
C GLN A 84 17.05 -5.00 1.82
N GLU A 85 16.16 -5.34 2.75
CA GLU A 85 14.74 -5.37 2.46
C GLU A 85 14.34 -3.97 1.98
N LYS A 86 13.64 -3.91 0.84
CA LYS A 86 13.19 -2.62 0.30
C LYS A 86 12.36 -1.91 1.38
N PRO A 87 12.58 -0.61 1.59
CA PRO A 87 11.80 0.13 2.58
C PRO A 87 10.31 0.03 2.23
N LYS A 88 9.49 -0.40 3.19
CA LYS A 88 8.04 -0.47 3.05
C LYS A 88 7.43 0.82 3.59
N GLN A 89 6.48 1.39 2.86
CA GLN A 89 5.71 2.51 3.37
C GLN A 89 4.73 1.97 4.43
N LEU A 90 4.89 2.42 5.68
CA LEU A 90 3.92 2.14 6.74
C LEU A 90 2.64 2.95 6.52
N ILE A 91 1.50 2.39 6.89
CA ILE A 91 0.18 3.05 6.86
C ILE A 91 -0.14 3.59 5.46
N TRP A 92 0.25 2.84 4.42
CA TRP A 92 -0.01 3.24 3.03
C TRP A 92 -1.49 3.14 2.69
N GLU A 93 -2.26 2.35 3.45
CA GLU A 93 -3.70 2.16 3.30
C GLU A 93 -4.45 3.47 3.45
N LYS A 94 -3.91 4.43 4.21
CA LYS A 94 -4.43 5.79 4.30
C LYS A 94 -4.57 6.48 2.93
N ARG A 95 -3.75 6.10 1.93
CA ARG A 95 -3.84 6.63 0.56
C ARG A 95 -5.14 6.23 -0.14
N LEU A 96 -5.85 5.23 0.39
CA LEU A 96 -7.15 4.79 -0.11
C LEU A 96 -8.30 5.54 0.56
N GLU A 97 -8.05 6.44 1.52
CA GLU A 97 -9.10 7.28 2.13
C GLU A 97 -9.87 8.07 1.05
N GLY A 98 -11.18 8.16 1.21
CA GLY A 98 -12.07 8.82 0.25
C GLY A 98 -12.38 8.01 -1.00
N LEU A 99 -11.75 6.84 -1.20
CA LEU A 99 -12.16 5.90 -2.24
C LEU A 99 -13.30 5.02 -1.72
N ARG A 100 -14.41 5.01 -2.45
CA ARG A 100 -15.55 4.12 -2.20
C ARG A 100 -15.87 3.29 -3.43
N ALA A 101 -16.42 2.10 -3.18
CA ALA A 101 -16.96 1.30 -4.26
C ALA A 101 -18.21 1.99 -4.81
N CYS A 102 -18.41 1.91 -6.13
CA CYS A 102 -19.60 2.42 -6.80
C CYS A 102 -20.18 1.39 -7.76
N ASP A 103 -21.44 1.56 -8.12
CA ASP A 103 -22.11 0.78 -9.15
C ASP A 103 -21.72 1.23 -10.58
N MET A 104 -22.34 0.62 -11.60
CA MET A 104 -22.07 0.94 -13.01
C MET A 104 -22.47 2.37 -13.39
N ASP A 105 -23.41 2.97 -12.65
CA ASP A 105 -23.91 4.32 -12.87
C ASP A 105 -23.12 5.37 -12.05
N GLY A 106 -22.19 4.92 -11.21
CA GLY A 106 -21.32 5.76 -10.38
C GLY A 106 -21.89 6.12 -9.02
N PHE A 107 -23.00 5.49 -8.59
CA PHE A 107 -23.52 5.67 -7.23
C PHE A 107 -22.65 4.92 -6.23
N GLU A 108 -22.14 5.64 -5.23
CA GLU A 108 -21.32 5.07 -4.18
C GLU A 108 -22.14 4.18 -3.25
N PHE A 109 -21.59 3.01 -2.92
CA PHE A 109 -22.17 2.14 -1.90
C PHE A 109 -22.01 2.74 -0.51
N GLU A 110 -22.95 2.39 0.38
CA GLU A 110 -22.86 2.74 1.80
C GLU A 110 -21.57 2.17 2.41
N ALA A 111 -20.98 2.94 3.32
CA ALA A 111 -19.80 2.52 4.06
C ALA A 111 -20.16 1.32 4.95
N MET A 112 -19.25 0.35 5.03
CA MET A 112 -19.42 -0.79 5.93
C MET A 112 -19.29 -0.33 7.38
N GLU A 113 -20.25 -0.70 8.23
CA GLU A 113 -20.13 -0.50 9.67
C GLU A 113 -19.21 -1.56 10.29
N LEU A 114 -18.17 -1.10 10.99
CA LEU A 114 -17.26 -1.99 11.70
C LEU A 114 -17.84 -2.46 13.04
N PRO A 115 -17.63 -3.74 13.41
CA PRO A 115 -17.88 -4.21 14.77
C PRO A 115 -17.14 -3.37 15.81
N LYS A 116 -17.82 -3.04 16.92
CA LYS A 116 -17.26 -2.24 18.04
C LYS A 116 -15.98 -2.81 18.67
N GLY A 117 -15.69 -4.10 18.44
CA GLY A 117 -14.47 -4.75 18.91
C GLY A 117 -13.22 -4.36 18.12
N LEU A 118 -13.36 -3.85 16.89
CA LEU A 118 -12.24 -3.42 16.05
C LEU A 118 -11.87 -1.98 16.37
N LYS A 119 -10.69 -1.80 16.98
CA LYS A 119 -10.20 -0.49 17.41
C LYS A 119 -9.02 -0.05 16.53
N PRO A 120 -9.03 1.19 15.99
CA PRO A 120 -7.93 1.71 15.19
C PRO A 120 -6.64 1.78 15.98
N VAL A 121 -5.53 1.55 15.29
CA VAL A 121 -4.19 1.72 15.82
C VAL A 121 -3.36 2.56 14.86
N GLY A 122 -2.76 3.62 15.40
CA GLY A 122 -1.85 4.49 14.66
C GLY A 122 -2.38 5.91 14.49
N PRO A 123 -1.54 6.82 13.98
CA PRO A 123 -1.88 8.23 13.83
C PRO A 123 -2.96 8.40 12.76
N ASN A 124 -4.06 9.08 13.13
CA ASN A 124 -5.13 9.47 12.20
C ASN A 124 -5.72 8.29 11.42
N VAL A 125 -5.82 7.12 12.04
CA VAL A 125 -6.45 5.93 11.47
C VAL A 125 -7.95 5.97 11.78
N THR A 126 -8.77 6.04 10.73
CA THR A 126 -10.23 6.01 10.77
C THR A 126 -10.77 4.61 10.54
N GLU A 127 -12.08 4.42 10.70
CA GLU A 127 -12.79 3.17 10.41
C GLU A 127 -12.60 2.71 8.96
N ASP A 128 -12.67 3.62 7.98
CA ASP A 128 -12.42 3.29 6.57
C ASP A 128 -11.01 2.73 6.36
N THR A 129 -10.01 3.36 6.97
CA THR A 129 -8.61 2.93 6.88
C THR A 129 -8.38 1.58 7.55
N ILE A 130 -9.10 1.28 8.62
CA ILE A 130 -9.11 -0.07 9.23
C ILE A 130 -9.64 -1.10 8.23
N ILE A 131 -10.78 -0.85 7.60
CA ILE A 131 -11.39 -1.78 6.64
C ILE A 131 -10.41 -2.06 5.49
N GLN A 132 -9.81 -1.00 4.96
CA GLN A 132 -8.82 -1.09 3.88
C GLN A 132 -7.59 -1.91 4.32
N SER A 133 -7.10 -1.71 5.53
CA SER A 133 -5.96 -2.46 6.08
C SER A 133 -6.29 -3.93 6.34
N VAL A 134 -7.47 -4.23 6.89
CA VAL A 134 -7.94 -5.60 7.11
C VAL A 134 -8.17 -6.33 5.79
N ALA A 135 -8.84 -5.70 4.83
CA ALA A 135 -9.07 -6.27 3.50
C ALA A 135 -7.75 -6.56 2.78
N THR A 136 -6.79 -5.63 2.85
CA THR A 136 -5.44 -5.82 2.30
C THR A 136 -4.71 -6.97 2.97
N ALA A 137 -4.74 -7.04 4.31
CA ALA A 137 -4.11 -8.13 5.05
C ALA A 137 -4.69 -9.48 4.66
N LEU A 138 -6.02 -9.59 4.56
CA LEU A 138 -6.70 -10.83 4.14
C LEU A 138 -6.43 -11.19 2.67
N HIS A 139 -6.23 -10.20 1.80
CA HIS A 139 -5.99 -10.42 0.37
C HIS A 139 -4.55 -10.84 0.07
N VAL A 140 -3.58 -10.20 0.73
CA VAL A 140 -2.15 -10.32 0.39
C VAL A 140 -1.41 -11.29 1.33
N SER A 141 -1.87 -11.44 2.58
CA SER A 141 -1.22 -12.31 3.55
C SER A 141 -1.73 -13.75 3.46
N SER A 142 -0.80 -14.70 3.49
CA SER A 142 -1.10 -16.12 3.76
C SER A 142 -0.89 -16.50 5.23
N GLN A 143 -0.57 -15.52 6.09
CA GLN A 143 -0.34 -15.71 7.52
C GLN A 143 -1.59 -15.32 8.33
N PRO A 144 -1.74 -15.85 9.56
CA PRO A 144 -2.84 -15.46 10.44
C PRO A 144 -2.92 -13.95 10.63
N VAL A 145 -4.14 -13.41 10.52
CA VAL A 145 -4.44 -12.00 10.74
C VAL A 145 -4.98 -11.84 12.16
N THR A 146 -4.14 -11.35 13.07
CA THR A 146 -4.45 -11.17 14.49
C THR A 146 -4.62 -9.71 14.89
N GLY A 147 -4.03 -8.79 14.12
CA GLY A 147 -3.92 -7.36 14.47
C GLY A 147 -2.65 -7.03 15.26
N GLN A 148 -2.49 -5.76 15.64
CA GLN A 148 -1.33 -5.24 16.35
C GLN A 148 -1.35 -5.66 17.82
N THR A 149 -0.35 -6.46 18.23
CA THR A 149 -0.21 -7.01 19.58
C THR A 149 0.54 -6.09 20.54
N SER A 150 1.29 -5.11 20.01
CA SER A 150 1.94 -4.08 20.81
C SER A 150 0.92 -3.31 21.67
N THR A 151 1.34 -2.81 22.83
CA THR A 151 0.44 -2.03 23.69
C THR A 151 0.08 -0.70 23.00
N LYS A 152 -1.16 -0.23 23.22
CA LYS A 152 -1.67 1.03 22.65
C LYS A 152 -0.72 2.21 22.89
N THR A 153 -0.19 2.31 24.11
CA THR A 153 0.75 3.37 24.51
C THR A 153 2.04 3.37 23.68
N LEU A 154 2.58 2.20 23.31
CA LEU A 154 3.80 2.11 22.52
C LEU A 154 3.52 2.46 21.05
N LEU A 155 2.42 1.94 20.52
CA LEU A 155 1.97 2.18 19.15
C LEU A 155 1.73 3.67 18.87
N GLU A 156 1.18 4.41 19.83
CA GLU A 156 0.96 5.85 19.70
C GLU A 156 2.25 6.67 19.85
N LYS A 157 3.18 6.25 20.74
CA LYS A 157 4.44 6.97 20.97
C LYS A 157 5.40 6.89 19.80
N ASN A 158 5.55 5.72 19.19
CA ASN A 158 6.46 5.53 18.07
C ASN A 158 5.93 4.46 17.09
N PRO A 159 4.95 4.82 16.24
CA PRO A 159 4.33 3.86 15.33
C PRO A 159 5.35 3.25 14.35
N GLY A 160 6.39 4.00 13.98
CA GLY A 160 7.43 3.50 13.07
C GLY A 160 8.28 2.35 13.61
N VAL A 161 8.30 2.16 14.94
CA VAL A 161 9.07 1.10 15.60
C VAL A 161 8.16 -0.04 16.06
N PHE A 162 6.95 0.27 16.53
CA PHE A 162 6.10 -0.69 17.23
C PHE A 162 4.96 -1.28 16.39
N LEU A 163 4.71 -0.74 15.19
CA LEU A 163 3.78 -1.35 14.24
C LEU A 163 4.42 -2.54 13.55
N ASP A 164 3.75 -3.68 13.56
CA ASP A 164 4.08 -4.81 12.70
C ASP A 164 3.50 -4.54 11.30
N PRO A 165 4.33 -4.40 10.25
CA PRO A 165 3.86 -4.17 8.88
C PRO A 165 3.12 -5.37 8.26
N LYS A 166 3.12 -6.53 8.94
CA LYS A 166 2.44 -7.76 8.49
C LYS A 166 1.03 -7.90 9.05
N GLN A 167 0.66 -7.08 10.04
CA GLN A 167 -0.65 -7.09 10.67
C GLN A 167 -1.42 -5.81 10.33
N PRO A 168 -2.74 -5.86 10.23
CA PRO A 168 -3.55 -4.69 9.91
C PRO A 168 -3.48 -3.61 11.00
N LEU A 169 -3.88 -2.38 10.69
CA LEU A 169 -3.89 -1.20 11.58
C LEU A 169 -5.01 -1.23 12.63
N VAL A 170 -5.28 -2.41 13.20
CA VAL A 170 -6.23 -2.63 14.28
C VAL A 170 -5.54 -3.20 15.50
N HIS A 171 -6.06 -2.92 16.68
CA HIS A 171 -5.59 -3.59 17.88
C HIS A 171 -5.90 -5.08 17.79
N ALA A 172 -5.05 -5.90 18.40
CA ALA A 172 -5.25 -7.35 18.42
C ALA A 172 -6.66 -7.69 18.95
N VAL A 173 -7.37 -8.54 18.19
CA VAL A 173 -8.73 -8.94 18.51
C VAL A 173 -8.70 -10.32 19.13
N ASN A 174 -9.30 -10.44 20.30
CA ASN A 174 -9.53 -11.73 20.94
C ASN A 174 -10.99 -12.14 20.72
N ILE A 175 -11.19 -13.26 20.04
CA ILE A 175 -12.51 -13.83 19.78
C ILE A 175 -12.86 -14.75 20.96
N SER A 176 -13.95 -14.45 21.66
CA SER A 176 -14.46 -15.28 22.75
C SER A 176 -15.45 -16.34 22.27
N GLU A 177 -15.68 -17.38 23.07
CA GLU A 177 -16.73 -18.39 22.82
C GLU A 177 -18.12 -17.76 22.65
N ASP A 178 -18.42 -16.70 23.40
CA ASP A 178 -19.67 -15.95 23.28
C ASP A 178 -19.78 -15.22 21.93
N ASP A 179 -18.67 -14.74 21.37
CA ASP A 179 -18.66 -14.13 20.03
C ASP A 179 -18.97 -15.18 18.95
N ILE A 180 -18.39 -16.37 19.09
CA ILE A 180 -18.63 -17.50 18.18
C ILE A 180 -20.10 -17.89 18.23
N LYS A 181 -20.62 -18.14 19.44
CA LYS A 181 -22.02 -18.56 19.63
C LYS A 181 -23.01 -17.55 19.06
N ARG A 182 -22.81 -16.25 19.31
CA ARG A 182 -23.65 -15.19 18.73
C ARG A 182 -23.61 -15.18 17.21
N GLN A 183 -22.45 -15.42 16.62
CA GLN A 183 -22.30 -15.47 15.17
C GLN A 183 -22.99 -16.72 14.58
N GLU A 184 -22.87 -17.87 15.24
CA GLU A 184 -23.57 -19.10 14.84
C GLU A 184 -25.09 -18.94 14.89
N GLU A 185 -25.63 -18.33 15.95
CA GLU A 185 -27.05 -18.03 16.08
C GLU A 185 -27.55 -17.13 14.94
N ARG A 186 -26.80 -16.07 14.61
CA ARG A 186 -27.12 -15.18 13.48
C ARG A 186 -27.17 -15.94 12.15
N VAL A 187 -26.21 -16.81 11.90
CA VAL A 187 -26.15 -17.63 10.68
C VAL A 187 -27.30 -18.62 10.64
N ALA A 188 -27.63 -19.27 11.75
CA ALA A 188 -28.75 -20.20 11.84
C ALA A 188 -30.09 -19.50 11.54
N LEU A 189 -30.30 -18.30 12.08
CA LEU A 189 -31.49 -17.49 11.80
C LEU A 189 -31.56 -17.08 10.32
N ALA A 190 -30.45 -16.65 9.72
CA ALA A 190 -30.40 -16.29 8.31
C ALA A 190 -30.72 -17.49 7.39
N ARG A 191 -30.17 -18.68 7.70
CA ARG A 191 -30.47 -19.93 6.98
C ARG A 191 -31.94 -20.31 7.09
N LYS A 192 -32.55 -20.18 8.27
CA LYS A 192 -33.98 -20.44 8.48
C LYS A 192 -34.85 -19.49 7.65
N LYS A 193 -34.56 -18.18 7.69
CA LYS A 193 -35.27 -17.18 6.89
C LYS A 193 -35.18 -17.47 5.39
N LEU A 194 -33.99 -17.86 4.91
CA LEU A 194 -33.80 -18.25 3.52
C LEU A 194 -34.64 -19.50 3.17
N GLN A 195 -34.65 -20.52 4.03
CA GLN A 195 -35.44 -21.72 3.82
C GLN A 195 -36.95 -21.41 3.73
N GLU A 196 -37.47 -20.53 4.59
CA GLU A 196 -38.87 -20.10 4.56
C GLU A 196 -39.20 -19.34 3.27
N ALA A 197 -38.33 -18.40 2.85
CA ALA A 197 -38.52 -17.66 1.60
C ALA A 197 -38.51 -18.58 0.36
N LEU A 198 -37.66 -19.62 0.36
CA LEU A 198 -37.64 -20.61 -0.73
C LEU A 198 -38.87 -21.51 -0.74
N LYS A 199 -39.40 -21.88 0.44
CA LYS A 199 -40.63 -22.67 0.56
C LYS A 199 -41.89 -21.88 0.21
N GLY A 200 -41.91 -20.58 0.50
CA GLY A 200 -43.05 -19.69 0.19
C GLY A 200 -43.15 -19.26 -1.28
N ASN A 201 -42.14 -19.58 -2.10
CA ASN A 201 -42.13 -19.35 -3.55
C ASN A 201 -42.46 -20.62 -4.36
N LEU A 202 -42.91 -21.69 -3.69
CA LEU A 202 -43.53 -22.90 -4.25
C LEU A 202 -45.02 -22.89 -3.90
#